data_AF-A0A170YZY9-F1
#
_entry.id   AF-A0A170YZY9-F1
#
_cell.length_a   1.000
_cell.length_b   1.000
_cell.length_c   1.000
_cell.angle_alpha   90.00
_cell.angle_beta   90.00
_cell.angle_gamma   90.00
#
_symmetry.space_group_name_H-M   'P 1'
#
loop_
_entity.id
_entity.type
_entity.pdbx_description
1 polymer ?
#
loop_
_entity_poly.entity_id
_entity_poly.type
_entity_poly.pdbx_seq_one_letter_code
_entity_poly.pdbx_strand_id
1 'polypeptide(L)'
;GRAVAHVWNHDQDICGLKLKGINQQSKVGFLTLLEHLRYCEVGSFLKNPINPVWVLGSETHLTVLFSFEKRLVSAETPSEVARRVFKSFDPEGNNFIAADLLQDVMTMLDLVSDPEYVDIMRKKLDSENLGIILLSSFMEEFFPEETVTIPDTFTVYHYNGLIRSCPNNKVVYQEGNAVLLET
;
A
#
# COMPACT_ATOMS: atom_id res chain seq x y z
N GLY A 1 -14.76 10.47 -6.04
CA GLY A 1 -13.54 10.76 -5.26
C GLY A 1 -13.95 11.33 -3.92
N ARG A 2 -13.10 11.22 -2.90
CA ARG A 2 -13.33 11.77 -1.56
C ARG A 2 -12.22 12.77 -1.27
N ALA A 3 -12.58 13.99 -0.84
CA ALA A 3 -11.61 15.00 -0.44
C ALA A 3 -11.30 14.83 1.05
N VAL A 4 -10.01 14.74 1.39
CA VAL A 4 -9.52 14.64 2.76
C VAL A 4 -8.29 15.52 2.94
N ALA A 5 -7.98 15.90 4.18
CA ALA A 5 -6.88 16.80 4.50
C ALA A 5 -5.51 16.12 4.45
N HIS A 6 -5.48 14.78 4.47
CA HIS A 6 -4.25 14.02 4.67
C HIS A 6 -4.07 12.94 3.59
N VAL A 7 -2.80 12.68 3.28
CA VAL A 7 -2.37 11.80 2.18
C VAL A 7 -1.93 10.40 2.65
N TRP A 8 -2.04 10.09 3.94
CA TRP A 8 -1.77 8.75 4.48
C TRP A 8 -2.99 7.81 4.38
N ASN A 9 -2.76 6.53 4.62
CA ASN A 9 -3.81 5.51 4.63
C ASN A 9 -4.64 5.60 5.92
N HIS A 10 -5.95 5.43 5.75
CA HIS A 10 -6.98 5.37 6.78
C HIS A 10 -7.05 6.60 7.69
N ASP A 11 -8.08 6.63 8.53
CA ASP A 11 -8.19 7.65 9.55
C ASP A 11 -7.22 7.32 10.70
N GLN A 12 -6.59 8.33 11.27
CA GLN A 12 -5.74 8.19 12.45
C GLN A 12 -6.42 8.85 13.64
N ASP A 13 -6.29 8.26 14.83
CA ASP A 13 -6.73 8.85 16.09
C ASP A 13 -5.50 9.23 16.91
N ILE A 14 -5.30 10.53 17.12
CA ILE A 14 -4.18 11.07 17.89
C ILE A 14 -4.76 11.75 19.13
N CYS A 15 -4.65 11.09 20.29
CA CYS A 15 -5.14 11.60 21.57
C CYS A 15 -6.63 12.04 21.54
N GLY A 16 -7.48 11.31 20.80
CA GLY A 16 -8.91 11.62 20.63
C GLY A 16 -9.22 12.51 19.43
N LEU A 17 -8.20 13.01 18.71
CA LEU A 17 -8.38 13.76 17.48
C LEU A 17 -8.39 12.82 16.27
N LYS A 18 -9.56 12.70 15.63
CA LYS A 18 -9.74 11.88 14.42
C LYS A 18 -9.32 12.64 13.16
N LEU A 19 -8.16 12.30 12.63
CA LEU A 19 -7.63 12.83 11.38
C LEU A 19 -8.05 11.95 10.20
N LYS A 20 -8.58 12.56 9.14
CA LYS A 20 -9.11 11.83 7.98
C LYS A 20 -8.04 11.58 6.92
N GLY A 21 -7.76 10.32 6.63
CA GLY A 21 -6.87 9.91 5.54
C GLY A 21 -7.62 9.25 4.39
N ILE A 22 -6.85 8.62 3.50
CA ILE A 22 -7.35 7.92 2.32
C ILE A 22 -7.82 6.53 2.73
N ASN A 23 -9.07 6.17 2.44
CA ASN A 23 -9.65 4.91 2.94
C ASN A 23 -9.59 3.74 1.95
N GLN A 24 -9.15 3.98 0.72
CA GLN A 24 -9.06 2.98 -0.33
C GLN A 24 -8.07 3.39 -1.41
N GLN A 25 -7.57 2.40 -2.16
CA GLN A 25 -6.72 2.62 -3.32
C GLN A 25 -7.35 3.60 -4.32
N SER A 26 -6.59 4.63 -4.70
CA SER A 26 -7.07 5.69 -5.58
C SER A 26 -6.91 5.33 -7.06
N LYS A 27 -7.78 5.87 -7.92
CA LYS A 27 -7.67 5.69 -9.37
C LYS A 27 -6.44 6.37 -9.98
N VAL A 28 -6.04 7.47 -9.37
CA VAL A 28 -4.86 8.29 -9.71
C VAL A 28 -4.07 8.46 -8.43
N GLY A 29 -2.77 8.27 -8.52
CA GLY A 29 -1.86 8.35 -7.40
C GLY A 29 -1.39 9.76 -7.12
N PHE A 30 -0.68 9.89 -6.02
CA PHE A 30 -0.01 11.14 -5.64
C PHE A 30 1.36 10.81 -5.08
N LEU A 31 2.37 11.54 -5.53
CA LEU A 31 3.73 11.50 -4.99
C LEU A 31 4.17 12.94 -4.77
N THR A 32 4.98 13.19 -3.75
CA THR A 32 5.44 14.55 -3.49
C THR A 32 6.88 14.60 -3.04
N LEU A 33 7.59 15.65 -3.46
CA LEU A 33 8.93 15.97 -2.98
C LEU A 33 8.94 16.16 -1.46
N LEU A 34 7.85 16.63 -0.86
CA LEU A 34 7.75 16.84 0.59
C LEU A 34 7.91 15.54 1.38
N GLU A 35 7.52 14.40 0.81
CA GLU A 35 7.75 13.09 1.42
C GLU A 35 9.23 12.69 1.39
N HIS A 36 9.91 12.91 0.26
CA HIS A 36 11.35 12.69 0.17
C HIS A 36 12.12 13.55 1.19
N LEU A 37 11.66 14.79 1.40
CA LEU A 37 12.17 15.72 2.40
C LEU A 37 11.69 15.42 3.84
N ARG A 38 10.93 14.33 4.05
CA ARG A 38 10.42 13.87 5.35
C ARG A 38 9.44 14.81 6.05
N TYR A 39 8.80 15.73 5.33
CA TYR A 39 7.75 16.61 5.87
C TYR A 39 6.40 15.92 6.01
N CYS A 40 6.12 14.88 5.22
CA CYS A 40 4.90 14.09 5.30
C CYS A 40 5.14 12.64 4.87
N GLU A 41 4.17 11.78 5.15
CA GLU A 41 4.13 10.41 4.65
C GLU A 41 2.91 10.24 3.75
N VAL A 42 3.15 9.83 2.50
CA VAL A 42 2.09 9.47 1.55
C VAL A 42 1.81 7.98 1.68
N GLY A 43 0.54 7.66 1.88
CA GLY A 43 0.07 6.29 2.06
C GLY A 43 0.13 5.47 0.78
N SER A 44 0.18 4.14 0.92
CA SER A 44 0.24 3.22 -0.22
C SER A 44 -0.97 3.34 -1.16
N PHE A 45 -2.14 3.77 -0.67
CA PHE A 45 -3.32 3.97 -1.51
C PHE A 45 -3.18 5.10 -2.55
N LEU A 46 -2.20 5.98 -2.37
CA LEU A 46 -1.82 7.02 -3.33
C LEU A 46 -0.53 6.67 -4.06
N LYS A 47 0.41 5.94 -3.43
CA LYS A 47 1.65 5.51 -4.08
C LYS A 47 1.44 4.39 -5.10
N ASN A 48 0.52 3.47 -4.81
CA ASN A 48 0.13 2.36 -5.66
C ASN A 48 -1.32 2.56 -6.14
N PRO A 49 -1.59 3.45 -7.12
CA PRO A 49 -2.93 3.69 -7.63
C PRO A 49 -3.43 2.58 -8.58
N ILE A 50 -4.74 2.51 -8.82
CA ILE A 50 -5.34 1.51 -9.75
C ILE A 50 -4.82 1.65 -11.19
N ASN A 51 -4.51 2.88 -11.62
CA ASN A 51 -3.91 3.14 -12.93
C ASN A 51 -2.53 3.74 -12.71
N PRO A 52 -1.51 3.39 -13.52
CA PRO A 52 -0.15 3.91 -13.42
C PRO A 52 -0.07 5.38 -13.86
N VAL A 53 -0.73 6.25 -13.11
CA VAL A 53 -0.87 7.69 -13.29
C VAL A 53 -0.77 8.33 -11.92
N TRP A 54 0.18 9.26 -11.76
CA TRP A 54 0.45 9.96 -10.53
C TRP A 54 0.48 11.46 -10.77
N VAL A 55 -0.14 12.21 -9.86
CA VAL A 55 0.13 13.64 -9.73
C VAL A 55 1.39 13.79 -8.88
N LEU A 56 2.40 14.47 -9.40
CA LEU A 56 3.62 14.80 -8.69
C LEU A 56 3.51 16.21 -8.12
N GLY A 57 3.63 16.35 -6.80
CA GLY A 57 3.64 17.62 -6.10
C GLY A 57 5.04 18.09 -5.71
N SER A 58 5.45 19.25 -6.25
CA SER A 58 6.55 20.03 -5.69
C SER A 58 6.02 21.10 -4.72
N GLU A 59 6.91 21.96 -4.20
CA GLU A 59 6.52 23.09 -3.36
C GLU A 59 5.62 24.11 -4.09
N THR A 60 5.75 24.24 -5.41
CA THR A 60 5.13 25.34 -6.17
C THR A 60 4.31 24.88 -7.37
N HIS A 61 4.42 23.61 -7.76
CA HIS A 61 3.88 23.16 -9.04
C HIS A 61 3.44 21.69 -9.00
N LEU A 62 2.33 21.40 -9.69
CA LEU A 62 1.84 20.04 -9.89
C LEU A 62 2.11 19.60 -11.32
N THR A 63 2.62 18.39 -11.47
CA THR A 63 2.85 17.74 -12.76
C THR A 63 2.24 16.34 -12.78
N VAL A 64 2.19 15.70 -13.93
CA VAL A 64 1.66 14.34 -14.08
C VAL A 64 2.76 13.43 -14.58
N LEU A 65 2.94 12.30 -13.91
CA LEU A 65 3.78 11.19 -14.34
C LEU A 65 2.88 9.99 -14.63
N PHE A 66 3.09 9.29 -15.72
CA PHE A 66 2.33 8.08 -16.02
C PHE A 66 3.15 7.05 -16.79
N SER A 67 2.67 5.83 -16.84
CA SER A 67 3.20 4.77 -17.70
C SER A 67 2.05 4.01 -18.36
N PHE A 68 2.35 3.29 -19.44
CA PHE A 68 1.43 2.27 -19.97
C PHE A 68 1.70 0.88 -19.39
N GLU A 69 2.80 0.72 -18.64
CA GLU A 69 3.13 -0.52 -17.95
C GLU A 69 2.23 -0.69 -16.72
N LYS A 70 1.26 -1.60 -16.84
CA LYS A 70 0.31 -1.86 -15.75
C LYS A 70 0.96 -2.57 -14.57
N ARG A 71 2.06 -3.30 -14.76
CA ARG A 71 2.76 -4.00 -13.68
C ARG A 71 3.43 -3.07 -12.67
N LEU A 72 3.54 -1.77 -12.97
CA LEU A 72 4.03 -0.76 -12.02
C LEU A 72 3.04 -0.48 -10.89
N VAL A 73 1.79 -0.91 -11.06
CA VAL A 73 0.77 -0.82 -10.04
C VAL A 73 0.12 -2.18 -9.84
N SER A 74 -0.12 -2.55 -8.61
CA SER A 74 -0.86 -3.76 -8.26
C SER A 74 -2.14 -3.37 -7.56
N ALA A 75 -3.21 -4.15 -7.72
CA ALA A 75 -4.25 -4.14 -6.71
C ALA A 75 -3.60 -4.51 -5.36
N GLU A 76 -4.18 -4.05 -4.25
CA GLU A 76 -3.75 -4.48 -2.91
C GLU A 76 -3.68 -6.02 -2.91
N THR A 77 -2.49 -6.58 -2.69
CA THR A 77 -2.32 -8.04 -2.76
C THR A 77 -3.02 -8.68 -1.56
N PRO A 78 -3.46 -9.94 -1.65
CA PRO A 78 -3.97 -10.66 -0.48
C PRO A 78 -3.00 -10.57 0.71
N SER A 79 -1.70 -10.59 0.44
CA SER A 79 -0.64 -10.43 1.44
C SER A 79 -0.63 -9.05 2.11
N GLU A 80 -0.86 -7.97 1.37
CA GLU A 80 -0.96 -6.62 1.93
C GLU A 80 -2.22 -6.46 2.80
N VAL A 81 -3.35 -7.00 2.34
CA VAL A 81 -4.60 -7.07 3.12
C VAL A 81 -4.38 -7.86 4.41
N ALA A 82 -3.73 -9.02 4.33
CA ALA A 82 -3.38 -9.87 5.45
C ALA A 82 -2.56 -9.15 6.51
N ARG A 83 -1.48 -8.47 6.11
CA ARG A 83 -0.66 -7.67 7.03
C ARG A 83 -1.46 -6.57 7.72
N ARG A 84 -2.34 -5.90 6.98
CA ARG A 84 -3.18 -4.83 7.54
C ARG A 84 -4.18 -5.37 8.56
N VAL A 85 -4.91 -6.43 8.21
CA VAL A 85 -5.88 -7.05 9.12
C VAL A 85 -5.16 -7.54 10.36
N PHE A 86 -4.06 -8.28 10.21
CA PHE A 86 -3.26 -8.75 11.34
C PHE A 86 -2.83 -7.59 12.26
N LYS A 87 -2.31 -6.49 11.69
CA LYS A 87 -1.91 -5.30 12.45
C LYS A 87 -3.07 -4.60 13.17
N SER A 88 -4.31 -4.76 12.71
CA SER A 88 -5.48 -4.21 13.43
C SER A 88 -5.74 -4.91 14.77
N PHE A 89 -5.20 -6.12 14.95
CA PHE A 89 -5.22 -6.89 16.20
C PHE A 89 -3.93 -6.74 17.03
N ASP A 90 -2.96 -5.96 16.56
CA ASP A 90 -1.71 -5.62 17.23
C ASP A 90 -1.63 -4.09 17.45
N PRO A 91 -2.39 -3.56 18.43
CA PRO A 91 -2.45 -2.11 18.68
C PRO A 91 -1.12 -1.52 19.15
N GLU A 92 -0.21 -2.37 19.66
CA GLU A 92 1.12 -1.95 20.12
C GLU A 92 2.17 -1.98 18.99
N GLY A 93 1.87 -2.61 17.85
CA GLY A 93 2.77 -2.68 16.69
C GLY A 93 3.98 -3.59 16.90
N ASN A 94 3.88 -4.58 17.78
CA ASN A 94 4.97 -5.50 18.10
C ASN A 94 5.21 -6.60 17.05
N ASN A 95 4.39 -6.64 15.99
CA ASN A 95 4.34 -7.66 14.94
C ASN A 95 3.95 -9.07 15.44
N PHE A 96 3.16 -9.14 16.50
CA PHE A 96 2.54 -10.39 16.97
C PHE A 96 1.14 -10.14 17.54
N ILE A 97 0.33 -11.20 17.61
CA ILE A 97 -0.99 -11.19 18.26
C ILE A 97 -1.08 -12.33 19.28
N ALA A 98 -2.01 -12.25 20.21
CA ALA A 98 -2.34 -13.38 21.09
C ALA A 98 -2.90 -14.55 20.26
N ALA A 99 -2.51 -15.78 20.58
CA ALA A 99 -2.92 -16.98 19.84
C ALA A 99 -4.45 -17.18 19.82
N ASP A 100 -5.16 -16.66 20.82
CA ASP A 100 -6.62 -16.69 20.90
C ASP A 100 -7.31 -15.83 19.82
N LEU A 101 -6.64 -14.79 19.33
CA LEU A 101 -7.15 -13.88 18.29
C LEU A 101 -6.99 -14.45 16.87
N LEU A 102 -6.35 -15.62 16.71
CA LEU A 102 -6.11 -16.23 15.40
C LEU A 102 -7.41 -16.44 14.63
N GLN A 103 -8.45 -16.92 15.30
CA GLN A 103 -9.73 -17.20 14.65
C GLN A 103 -10.34 -15.93 14.06
N ASP A 104 -10.37 -14.85 14.85
CA ASP A 104 -10.93 -13.57 14.42
C ASP A 104 -10.18 -12.98 13.22
N VAL A 105 -8.84 -13.09 13.23
CA VAL A 105 -7.98 -12.66 12.11
C VAL A 105 -8.28 -13.47 10.85
N MET A 106 -8.37 -14.80 10.97
CA MET A 106 -8.67 -15.68 9.84
C MET A 106 -10.07 -15.43 9.28
N THR A 107 -11.07 -15.24 10.13
CA THR A 107 -12.44 -14.88 9.71
C THR A 107 -12.47 -13.53 8.99
N MET A 108 -11.76 -12.52 9.51
CA MET A 108 -11.71 -11.20 8.88
C MET A 108 -10.98 -11.21 7.52
N LEU A 109 -10.09 -12.18 7.31
CA LEU A 109 -9.39 -12.40 6.04
C LEU A 109 -10.12 -13.34 5.08
N ASP A 110 -11.33 -13.79 5.43
CA ASP A 110 -12.09 -14.77 4.64
C ASP A 110 -11.30 -16.08 4.41
N LEU A 111 -10.46 -16.45 5.39
CA LEU A 111 -9.76 -17.73 5.45
C LEU A 111 -10.63 -18.78 6.16
N VAL A 112 -10.30 -20.06 5.97
CA VAL A 112 -10.95 -21.18 6.68
C VAL A 112 -10.77 -20.98 8.19
N SER A 113 -11.87 -20.74 8.90
CA SER A 113 -11.86 -20.37 10.33
C SER A 113 -12.69 -21.31 11.22
N ASP A 114 -12.88 -22.55 10.75
CA ASP A 114 -13.49 -23.62 11.54
C ASP A 114 -12.66 -23.90 12.80
N PRO A 115 -13.27 -24.05 14.00
CA PRO A 115 -12.54 -24.21 15.26
C PRO A 115 -11.49 -25.33 15.25
N GLU A 116 -11.79 -26.45 14.58
CA GLU A 116 -10.88 -27.59 14.44
C GLU A 116 -9.65 -27.25 13.59
N TYR A 117 -9.85 -26.53 12.48
CA TYR A 117 -8.75 -26.09 11.61
C TYR A 117 -7.90 -25.02 12.28
N VAL A 118 -8.54 -24.08 12.98
CA VAL A 118 -7.86 -23.02 13.73
C VAL A 118 -7.00 -23.60 14.85
N ASP A 119 -7.46 -24.64 15.55
CA ASP A 119 -6.64 -25.32 16.58
C ASP A 119 -5.39 -25.98 15.99
N ILE A 120 -5.51 -26.60 14.81
CA ILE A 120 -4.37 -27.16 14.07
C ILE A 120 -3.39 -26.06 13.67
N MET A 121 -3.87 -24.96 13.09
CA MET A 121 -3.04 -23.84 12.67
C MET A 121 -2.39 -23.13 13.86
N ARG A 122 -3.10 -23.00 14.97
CA ARG A 122 -2.58 -22.44 16.22
C ARG A 122 -1.40 -23.27 16.74
N LYS A 123 -1.54 -24.60 16.80
CA LYS A 123 -0.45 -25.51 17.21
C LYS A 123 0.75 -25.46 16.25
N LYS A 124 0.51 -25.18 14.97
CA LYS A 124 1.56 -25.04 13.96
C LYS A 124 2.31 -23.71 14.09
N LEU A 125 1.58 -22.61 14.27
CA LEU A 125 2.13 -21.25 14.33
C LEU A 125 2.72 -20.90 15.70
N ASP A 126 2.23 -21.54 16.76
CA ASP A 126 2.72 -21.42 18.14
C ASP A 126 3.19 -22.80 18.65
N SER A 127 4.16 -23.40 17.95
CA SER A 127 4.68 -24.72 18.29
C SER A 127 5.38 -24.79 19.65
N GLU A 128 5.83 -23.65 20.16
CA GLU A 128 6.48 -23.51 21.47
C GLU A 128 5.49 -23.20 22.60
N ASN A 129 4.20 -23.03 22.28
CA ASN A 129 3.12 -22.73 23.22
C ASN A 129 3.42 -21.48 24.07
N LEU A 130 3.90 -20.43 23.40
CA LEU A 130 4.18 -19.11 23.97
C LEU A 130 2.91 -18.27 24.14
N GLY A 131 1.80 -18.68 23.52
CA GLY A 131 0.52 -17.97 23.53
C GLY A 131 0.48 -16.81 22.53
N ILE A 132 1.42 -16.74 21.59
CA ILE A 132 1.54 -15.66 20.60
C ILE A 132 1.73 -16.21 19.19
N ILE A 133 1.30 -15.45 18.19
CA ILE A 133 1.50 -15.75 16.77
C ILE A 133 2.24 -14.58 16.14
N LEU A 134 3.35 -14.87 15.48
CA LEU A 134 4.16 -13.86 14.79
C LEU A 134 3.57 -13.52 13.42
N LEU A 135 3.63 -12.24 13.05
CA LEU A 135 3.22 -11.77 11.73
C LEU A 135 4.01 -12.50 10.62
N SER A 136 5.33 -12.69 10.79
CA SER A 136 6.16 -13.38 9.80
C SER A 136 5.67 -14.82 9.54
N SER A 137 5.50 -15.60 10.60
CA SER A 137 5.04 -16.99 10.52
C SER A 137 3.64 -17.11 9.93
N PHE A 138 2.72 -16.20 10.30
CA PHE A 138 1.38 -16.14 9.71
C PHE A 138 1.43 -15.86 8.20
N MET A 139 2.25 -14.89 7.78
CA MET A 139 2.39 -14.52 6.39
C MET A 139 3.01 -15.64 5.55
N GLU A 140 4.05 -16.31 6.07
CA GLU A 140 4.68 -17.45 5.38
C GLU A 140 3.70 -18.61 5.18
N GLU A 141 2.83 -18.88 6.15
CA GLU A 141 1.89 -20.00 6.09
C GLU A 141 0.71 -19.75 5.14
N PHE A 142 0.07 -18.58 5.21
CA PHE A 142 -1.17 -18.32 4.49
C PHE A 142 -0.98 -17.53 3.18
N PHE A 143 0.13 -16.81 3.06
CA PHE A 143 0.41 -15.91 1.95
C PHE A 143 1.86 -16.05 1.48
N PRO A 144 2.29 -17.27 1.09
CA PRO A 144 3.64 -17.50 0.59
C PRO A 144 3.93 -16.61 -0.62
N GLU A 145 5.18 -16.16 -0.74
CA GLU A 145 5.59 -15.08 -1.65
C GLU A 145 4.93 -15.14 -3.04
N GLU A 146 4.15 -14.10 -3.36
CA GLU A 146 3.79 -13.80 -4.74
C GLU A 146 5.01 -13.18 -5.42
N THR A 147 5.50 -13.81 -6.49
CA THR A 147 6.57 -13.23 -7.31
C THR A 147 6.01 -12.04 -8.10
N VAL A 148 6.03 -10.86 -7.47
CA VAL A 148 5.68 -9.61 -8.18
C VAL A 148 6.78 -9.32 -9.19
N THR A 149 6.51 -9.64 -10.45
CA THR A 149 7.43 -9.38 -11.56
C THR A 149 7.33 -7.93 -12.02
N ILE A 150 7.94 -7.03 -11.24
CA ILE A 150 8.15 -5.65 -11.65
C ILE A 150 9.26 -5.67 -12.71
N PRO A 151 9.10 -5.00 -13.86
CA PRO A 151 10.16 -4.94 -14.84
C PRO A 151 11.33 -4.10 -14.34
N ASP A 152 12.56 -4.60 -14.52
CA ASP A 152 13.81 -3.89 -14.18
C ASP A 152 13.97 -2.57 -14.93
N THR A 153 13.31 -2.43 -16.08
CA THR A 153 13.28 -1.20 -16.87
C THR A 153 11.88 -0.95 -17.40
N PHE A 154 11.40 0.28 -17.28
CA PHE A 154 10.08 0.67 -17.76
C PHE A 154 10.08 2.11 -18.28
N THR A 155 9.20 2.37 -19.24
CA THR A 155 9.02 3.71 -19.81
C THR A 155 8.02 4.50 -18.97
N VAL A 156 8.33 5.77 -18.75
CA VAL A 156 7.46 6.75 -18.09
C VAL A 156 7.29 7.97 -18.98
N TYR A 157 6.18 8.65 -18.77
CA TYR A 157 5.82 9.88 -19.48
C TYR A 157 5.54 10.97 -18.48
N HIS A 158 6.08 12.16 -18.73
CA HIS A 158 5.92 13.33 -17.87
C HIS A 158 5.20 14.45 -18.61
N TYR A 159 4.12 14.92 -18.01
CA TYR A 159 3.39 16.11 -18.45
C TYR A 159 3.52 17.21 -17.39
N ASN A 160 4.05 18.35 -17.80
CA ASN A 160 4.34 19.45 -16.89
C ASN A 160 3.13 20.33 -16.52
N GLY A 161 1.92 20.06 -17.00
CA GLY A 161 0.72 20.84 -16.62
C GLY A 161 0.66 22.28 -17.17
N LEU A 162 1.59 22.70 -18.04
CA LEU A 162 1.67 24.07 -18.53
C LEU A 162 1.09 24.21 -19.93
N ILE A 163 0.15 25.15 -20.10
CA ILE A 163 -0.49 25.44 -21.40
C ILE A 163 0.54 25.84 -22.46
N ARG A 164 1.57 26.61 -22.08
CA ARG A 164 2.67 27.01 -22.99
C ARG A 164 3.45 25.82 -23.57
N SER A 165 3.38 24.66 -22.94
CA SER A 165 4.02 23.43 -23.41
C SER A 165 3.11 22.61 -24.33
N CYS A 166 1.88 23.07 -24.61
CA CYS A 166 0.86 22.38 -25.41
C CYS A 166 0.52 23.17 -26.68
N PRO A 167 1.37 23.15 -27.73
CA PRO A 167 1.07 23.84 -28.99
C PRO A 167 -0.24 23.32 -29.60
N ASN A 168 -1.01 24.22 -30.21
CA ASN A 168 -2.30 23.92 -30.86
C ASN A 168 -3.33 23.25 -29.93
N ASN A 169 -3.31 23.56 -28.63
CA ASN A 169 -4.18 22.95 -27.60
C ASN A 169 -4.07 21.42 -27.52
N LYS A 170 -2.95 20.84 -27.95
CA LYS A 170 -2.66 19.41 -27.81
C LYS A 170 -1.71 19.18 -26.64
N VAL A 171 -2.07 18.24 -25.77
CA VAL A 171 -1.21 17.84 -24.65
C VAL A 171 0.07 17.24 -25.22
N VAL A 172 1.22 17.76 -24.78
CA VAL A 172 2.54 17.23 -25.10
C VAL A 172 3.22 16.82 -23.81
N TYR A 173 3.79 15.62 -23.81
CA TYR A 173 4.51 15.03 -22.69
C TYR A 173 5.89 14.56 -23.15
N GLN A 174 6.80 14.40 -22.21
CA GLN A 174 8.14 13.89 -22.44
C GLN A 174 8.21 12.42 -22.06
N GLU A 175 8.89 11.61 -22.86
CA GLU A 175 9.16 10.21 -22.58
C GLU A 175 10.51 10.05 -21.89
N GLY A 176 10.58 9.15 -20.91
CA GLY A 176 11.80 8.76 -20.22
C GLY A 176 11.82 7.27 -19.91
N ASN A 177 13.01 6.72 -19.69
CA ASN A 177 13.20 5.34 -19.25
C ASN A 177 13.70 5.32 -17.81
N ALA A 178 13.03 4.56 -16.96
CA ALA A 178 13.40 4.32 -15.58
C ALA A 178 13.99 2.92 -15.45
N VAL A 179 15.03 2.79 -14.62
CA VAL A 179 15.69 1.52 -14.31
C VAL A 179 15.59 1.31 -12.80
N LEU A 180 15.16 0.12 -12.40
CA LEU A 180 15.19 -0.30 -11.00
C LEU A 180 16.66 -0.55 -10.64
N LEU A 181 17.20 0.26 -9.73
CA LEU A 181 18.53 0.02 -9.18
C LEU A 181 18.39 -1.04 -8.09
N GLU A 182 19.13 -2.14 -8.19
CA GLU A 182 19.25 -3.12 -7.10
C GLU A 182 19.78 -2.39 -5.85
N THR A 183 19.04 -2.52 -4.75
CA THR A 183 19.41 -2.00 -3.41
C THR A 183 19.78 -3.14 -2.49
#